data_AF-A0A3A1WJ14-F1
#
_entry.id   AF-A0A3A1WJ14-F1
#
_cell.length_a   1.000
_cell.length_b   1.000
_cell.length_c   1.000
_cell.angle_alpha   90.00
_cell.angle_beta   90.00
_cell.angle_gamma   90.00
#
_symmetry.space_group_name_H-M   'P 1'
#
loop_
_entity.id
_entity.type
_entity.pdbx_description
1 polymer ?
#
loop_
_entity_poly.entity_id
_entity_poly.type
_entity_poly.pdbx_seq_one_letter_code
_entity_poly.pdbx_strand_id
1 'polypeptide(L)'
;MAQVLRFLFLIPIGFVLACFAASFALLWPFVDLPSGASSPPGVWLELSVGFFAQAAQVGTLALVPWGIFMVLTEALGWRSLLVHAGTGILAGFAAARIPPGAGSTALETAMIVAGLAFALVYWLVAGHGAGTWRRRRAATPPPPRP
;
A
#
# COMPACT_ATOMS: atom_id res chain seq x y z
N MET A 1 23.51 -8.37 -5.00
CA MET A 1 22.50 -8.37 -6.09
C MET A 1 21.07 -8.47 -5.57
N ALA A 2 20.68 -9.49 -4.80
CA ALA A 2 19.29 -9.67 -4.34
C ALA A 2 18.67 -8.46 -3.59
N GLN A 3 19.47 -7.72 -2.79
CA GLN A 3 18.97 -6.52 -2.10
C GLN A 3 18.69 -5.36 -3.06
N VAL A 4 19.58 -5.13 -4.04
CA VAL A 4 19.41 -4.07 -5.06
C VAL A 4 18.16 -4.34 -5.89
N LEU A 5 17.94 -5.59 -6.31
CA LEU A 5 16.72 -5.99 -7.02
C LEU A 5 15.46 -5.74 -6.18
N ARG A 6 15.55 -5.92 -4.85
CA ARG A 6 14.41 -5.64 -3.97
C ARG A 6 14.07 -4.16 -3.93
N PHE A 7 15.07 -3.31 -3.72
CA PHE A 7 14.89 -1.86 -3.72
C PHE A 7 14.41 -1.32 -5.07
N LEU A 8 14.92 -1.88 -6.17
CA LEU A 8 14.63 -1.40 -7.52
C LEU A 8 13.28 -1.89 -8.07
N PHE A 9 12.87 -3.12 -7.73
CA PHE A 9 11.66 -3.72 -8.32
C PHE A 9 10.60 -4.06 -7.28
N LEU A 10 10.94 -4.79 -6.22
CA LEU A 10 9.94 -5.28 -5.26
C LEU A 10 9.25 -4.16 -4.47
N ILE A 11 10.02 -3.15 -4.03
CA ILE A 11 9.46 -2.03 -3.27
C ILE A 11 8.55 -1.17 -4.15
N PRO A 12 8.95 -0.73 -5.36
CA PRO A 12 8.04 0.00 -6.25
C PRO A 12 6.82 -0.81 -6.68
N ILE A 13 6.99 -2.10 -7.02
CA ILE A 13 5.86 -2.97 -7.38
C ILE A 13 4.92 -3.14 -6.20
N GLY A 14 5.46 -3.35 -4.99
CA GLY A 14 4.67 -3.46 -3.77
C GLY A 14 3.87 -2.19 -3.48
N PHE A 15 4.45 -1.02 -3.72
CA PHE A 15 3.74 0.25 -3.61
C PHE A 15 2.61 0.39 -4.63
N VAL A 16 2.86 0.08 -5.91
CA VAL A 16 1.84 0.16 -6.97
C VAL A 16 0.68 -0.80 -6.68
N LEU A 17 0.97 -2.05 -6.30
CA LEU A 17 -0.06 -3.03 -5.93
C LEU A 17 -0.86 -2.59 -4.70
N ALA A 18 -0.20 -1.98 -3.71
CA ALA A 18 -0.88 -1.42 -2.54
C ALA A 18 -1.81 -0.26 -2.91
N CYS A 19 -1.43 0.60 -3.86
CA CYS A 19 -2.29 1.67 -4.39
C CYS A 19 -3.54 1.11 -5.08
N PHE A 20 -3.39 0.04 -5.87
CA PHE A 20 -4.52 -0.64 -6.48
C PHE A 20 -5.46 -1.25 -5.44
N ALA A 21 -4.91 -1.90 -4.40
CA ALA A 21 -5.71 -2.49 -3.33
C ALA A 21 -6.49 -1.44 -2.53
N ALA A 22 -5.85 -0.32 -2.18
CA ALA A 22 -6.54 0.80 -1.53
C ALA A 22 -7.64 1.40 -2.42
N SER A 23 -7.35 1.60 -3.71
CA SER A 23 -8.31 2.20 -4.64
C SER A 23 -9.51 1.29 -4.85
N PHE A 24 -9.28 -0.02 -4.92
CA PHE A 24 -10.36 -0.99 -4.96
C PHE A 24 -11.21 -0.92 -3.70
N ALA A 25 -10.60 -0.97 -2.51
CA ALA A 25 -11.31 -0.87 -1.24
C ALA A 25 -12.09 0.45 -1.08
N LEU A 26 -11.59 1.55 -1.65
CA LEU A 26 -12.20 2.86 -1.57
C LEU A 26 -13.37 3.04 -2.56
N LEU A 27 -13.24 2.53 -3.78
CA LEU A 27 -14.25 2.69 -4.83
C LEU A 27 -15.34 1.63 -4.78
N TRP A 28 -14.98 0.37 -4.56
CA TRP A 28 -15.87 -0.77 -4.75
C TRP A 28 -17.23 -0.66 -4.03
N PRO A 29 -17.32 -0.12 -2.79
CA PRO A 29 -18.61 0.06 -2.11
C PRO A 29 -19.57 1.05 -2.79
N PHE A 30 -19.07 1.90 -3.68
CA PHE A 30 -19.80 3.01 -4.30
C PHE A 30 -19.93 2.88 -5.83
N VAL A 31 -19.41 1.79 -6.41
CA VAL A 31 -19.50 1.54 -7.85
C VAL A 31 -20.78 0.76 -8.15
N ASP A 32 -21.65 1.35 -8.96
CA ASP A 32 -22.81 0.67 -9.52
C ASP A 32 -22.39 -0.15 -10.74
N LEU A 33 -22.38 -1.48 -10.59
CA LEU A 33 -22.06 -2.38 -11.69
C LEU A 33 -23.26 -2.53 -12.63
N PRO A 34 -23.04 -2.44 -13.95
CA PRO A 34 -24.15 -2.59 -14.89
C PRO A 34 -24.65 -4.05 -14.87
N SER A 35 -25.94 -4.23 -14.60
CA SER A 35 -26.59 -5.52 -14.45
C SER A 35 -27.21 -6.00 -15.76
N GLY A 36 -26.39 -6.51 -16.68
CA GLY A 36 -26.90 -7.14 -17.90
C GLY A 36 -25.87 -7.44 -18.98
N ALA A 37 -26.15 -8.48 -19.78
CA ALA A 37 -25.33 -8.89 -20.92
C ALA A 37 -25.28 -7.84 -22.06
N SER A 38 -26.11 -6.79 -21.99
CA SER A 38 -26.22 -5.70 -22.96
C SER A 38 -25.50 -4.41 -22.52
N SER A 39 -24.61 -4.49 -21.53
CA SER A 39 -23.85 -3.31 -21.07
C SER A 39 -22.98 -2.77 -22.22
N PRO A 40 -23.05 -1.47 -22.56
CA PRO A 40 -22.22 -0.91 -23.61
C PRO A 40 -20.74 -1.11 -23.27
N PRO A 41 -19.88 -1.53 -24.21
CA PRO A 41 -18.45 -1.77 -23.94
C PRO A 41 -17.73 -0.52 -23.39
N GLY A 42 -18.23 0.68 -23.70
CA GLY A 42 -17.71 1.94 -23.18
C GLY A 42 -17.77 2.07 -21.65
N VAL A 43 -18.76 1.46 -20.98
CA VAL A 43 -18.91 1.55 -19.52
C VAL A 43 -17.74 0.85 -18.81
N TRP A 44 -17.31 -0.31 -19.30
CA TRP A 44 -16.17 -1.03 -18.74
C TRP A 44 -14.85 -0.29 -18.96
N LEU A 45 -14.70 0.41 -20.10
CA LEU A 45 -13.55 1.26 -20.35
C LEU A 45 -13.53 2.44 -19.39
N GLU A 46 -14.66 3.12 -19.18
CA GLU A 46 -14.79 4.24 -18.25
C GLU A 46 -14.49 3.82 -16.80
N LEU A 47 -15.06 2.71 -16.33
CA LEU A 47 -14.78 2.14 -15.01
C LEU A 47 -13.29 1.81 -14.84
N SER A 48 -12.67 1.24 -15.88
CA SER A 48 -11.24 0.91 -15.86
C SER A 48 -10.39 2.18 -15.76
N VAL A 49 -10.66 3.18 -16.60
CA VAL A 49 -9.95 4.47 -16.57
C VAL A 49 -10.13 5.17 -15.24
N GLY A 50 -11.35 5.18 -14.69
CA GLY A 50 -11.65 5.74 -13.37
C GLY A 50 -10.89 5.05 -12.24
N PHE A 51 -10.80 3.71 -12.27
CA PHE A 51 -10.00 2.95 -11.31
C PHE A 51 -8.51 3.29 -11.39
N PHE A 52 -7.93 3.37 -12.59
CA PHE A 52 -6.52 3.74 -12.76
C PHE A 52 -6.24 5.18 -12.33
N ALA A 53 -7.15 6.11 -12.63
CA ALA A 53 -7.07 7.49 -12.17
C ALA A 53 -7.10 7.57 -10.64
N GLN A 54 -8.00 6.83 -9.99
CA GLN A 54 -8.06 6.74 -8.53
C GLN A 54 -6.78 6.14 -7.94
N ALA A 55 -6.24 5.09 -8.55
CA ALA A 55 -4.98 4.49 -8.13
C ALA A 55 -3.80 5.46 -8.24
N ALA A 56 -3.75 6.25 -9.30
CA ALA A 56 -2.76 7.31 -9.43
C ALA A 56 -2.92 8.40 -8.37
N GLN A 57 -4.15 8.79 -8.03
CA GLN A 57 -4.44 9.76 -6.98
C GLN A 57 -4.04 9.23 -5.59
N VAL A 58 -4.42 8.01 -5.25
CA VAL A 58 -4.00 7.33 -4.00
C VAL A 58 -2.48 7.26 -3.94
N GLY A 59 -1.83 6.83 -5.02
CA GLY A 59 -0.37 6.77 -5.09
C GLY A 59 0.27 8.13 -4.87
N THR A 60 -0.23 9.19 -5.50
CA THR A 60 0.32 10.55 -5.34
C THR A 60 0.23 11.03 -3.89
N LEU A 61 -0.93 10.84 -3.24
CA LEU A 61 -1.15 11.26 -1.86
C LEU A 61 -0.37 10.41 -0.85
N ALA A 62 -0.26 9.11 -1.11
CA ALA A 62 0.41 8.17 -0.24
C ALA A 62 1.94 8.20 -0.38
N LEU A 63 2.49 8.66 -1.50
CA LEU A 63 3.92 8.50 -1.84
C LEU A 63 4.85 9.02 -0.75
N VAL A 64 4.62 10.25 -0.26
CA VAL A 64 5.46 10.89 0.76
C VAL A 64 5.35 10.18 2.11
N PRO A 65 4.15 10.02 2.72
CA PRO A 65 4.04 9.34 4.02
C PRO A 65 4.49 7.88 3.95
N TRP A 66 4.19 7.16 2.85
CA TRP A 66 4.68 5.81 2.62
C TRP A 66 6.20 5.77 2.50
N GLY A 67 6.81 6.68 1.74
CA GLY A 67 8.26 6.73 1.55
C GLY A 67 9.00 6.91 2.87
N ILE A 68 8.51 7.80 3.73
CA ILE A 68 9.04 7.99 5.09
C ILE A 68 8.89 6.70 5.90
N PHE A 69 7.70 6.10 5.92
CA PHE A 69 7.44 4.86 6.65
C PHE A 69 8.29 3.69 6.16
N MET A 70 8.47 3.55 4.84
CA MET A 70 9.31 2.53 4.22
C MET A 70 10.77 2.67 4.65
N VAL A 71 11.33 3.88 4.61
CA VAL A 71 12.71 4.13 5.06
C VAL A 71 12.86 3.78 6.54
N LEU A 72 11.90 4.17 7.39
CA LEU A 72 11.93 3.87 8.81
C LEU A 72 11.85 2.36 9.08
N THR A 73 10.91 1.66 8.44
CA THR A 73 10.75 0.20 8.64
C THR A 73 11.96 -0.58 8.14
N GLU A 74 12.57 -0.16 7.04
CA GLU A 74 13.80 -0.77 6.52
C GLU A 74 15.02 -0.47 7.42
N ALA A 75 15.13 0.76 7.93
CA ALA A 75 16.22 1.17 8.82
C ALA A 75 16.16 0.45 10.17
N LEU A 76 14.96 0.31 10.74
CA LEU A 76 14.71 -0.30 12.05
C LEU A 76 14.50 -1.82 11.97
N GLY A 77 14.32 -2.38 10.77
CA GLY A 77 14.04 -3.80 10.57
C GLY A 77 12.67 -4.24 11.07
N TRP A 78 11.70 -3.34 11.06
CA TRP A 78 10.33 -3.59 11.49
C TRP A 78 9.58 -4.36 10.41
N ARG A 79 9.58 -5.69 10.52
CA ARG A 79 8.87 -6.62 9.59
C ARG A 79 7.50 -7.10 10.10
N SER A 80 7.07 -6.63 11.27
CA SER A 80 5.84 -7.11 11.91
C SER A 80 4.61 -6.71 11.09
N LEU A 81 3.72 -7.68 10.83
CA LEU A 81 2.44 -7.47 10.18
C LEU A 81 1.59 -6.44 10.96
N LEU A 82 1.56 -6.55 12.29
CA LEU A 82 0.76 -5.69 13.15
C LEU A 82 1.19 -4.22 13.08
N VAL A 83 2.49 -3.97 12.94
CA VAL A 83 3.02 -2.60 12.78
C VAL A 83 2.52 -2.01 11.46
N HIS A 84 2.60 -2.76 10.36
CA HIS A 84 2.13 -2.30 9.06
C HIS A 84 0.62 -2.09 9.06
N ALA A 85 -0.16 -3.07 9.51
CA ALA A 85 -1.61 -3.00 9.58
C ALA A 85 -2.08 -1.83 10.46
N GLY A 86 -1.47 -1.65 11.64
CA GLY A 86 -1.77 -0.55 12.54
C GLY A 86 -1.47 0.81 11.90
N THR A 87 -0.31 0.98 11.26
CA THR A 87 0.01 2.21 10.53
C THR A 87 -0.96 2.46 9.38
N GLY A 88 -1.37 1.42 8.64
CA GLY A 88 -2.37 1.53 7.58
C GLY A 88 -3.72 2.03 8.07
N ILE A 89 -4.23 1.46 9.17
CA ILE A 89 -5.48 1.89 9.81
C ILE A 89 -5.38 3.34 10.27
N LEU A 90 -4.29 3.71 10.96
CA LEU A 90 -4.07 5.08 11.44
C LEU A 90 -3.98 6.08 10.28
N ALA A 91 -3.29 5.72 9.20
CA ALA A 91 -3.19 6.55 8.01
C ALA A 91 -4.55 6.73 7.32
N GLY A 92 -5.33 5.66 7.18
CA GLY A 92 -6.68 5.72 6.62
C GLY A 92 -7.62 6.59 7.47
N PHE A 93 -7.56 6.44 8.80
CA PHE A 93 -8.31 7.28 9.73
C PHE A 93 -7.89 8.75 9.62
N ALA A 94 -6.59 9.05 9.60
CA ALA A 94 -6.10 10.42 9.45
C ALA A 94 -6.54 11.03 8.10
N ALA A 95 -6.44 10.25 7.02
CA ALA A 95 -6.84 10.68 5.69
C ALA A 95 -8.35 10.97 5.59
N ALA A 96 -9.19 10.25 6.34
CA ALA A 96 -10.63 10.53 6.42
C ALA A 96 -10.96 11.90 7.04
N ARG A 97 -10.01 12.54 7.74
CA ARG A 97 -10.21 13.85 8.39
C ARG A 97 -9.78 15.05 7.55
N ILE A 98 -9.17 14.82 6.38
CA ILE A 98 -8.63 15.89 5.52
C ILE A 98 -9.71 16.56 4.65
N PRO A 99 -10.67 15.84 4.01
CA PRO A 99 -11.63 16.47 3.12
C PRO A 99 -12.72 17.27 3.87
N PRO A 100 -13.05 18.51 3.45
CA PRO A 100 -14.23 19.23 3.93
C PRO A 100 -15.48 18.56 3.34
N GLY A 101 -16.09 17.66 4.13
CA GLY A 101 -17.17 16.77 3.68
C GLY A 101 -17.26 15.45 4.47
N ALA A 102 -16.41 15.28 5.49
CA ALA A 102 -16.34 14.14 6.40
C ALA A 102 -17.59 13.94 7.31
N GLY A 103 -18.76 13.75 6.70
CA GLY A 103 -20.00 13.41 7.39
C GLY A 103 -20.53 12.01 7.09
N SER A 104 -19.97 11.33 6.08
CA SER A 104 -20.38 9.98 5.67
C SER A 104 -19.57 8.93 6.42
N THR A 105 -20.21 8.22 7.35
CA THR A 105 -19.61 7.07 8.06
C THR A 105 -19.14 5.99 7.09
N ALA A 106 -19.82 5.83 5.94
CA ALA A 106 -19.42 4.89 4.90
C ALA A 106 -18.09 5.29 4.25
N LEU A 107 -17.88 6.58 3.95
CA LEU A 107 -16.62 7.07 3.39
C LEU A 107 -15.49 6.95 4.40
N GLU A 108 -15.73 7.28 5.67
CA GLU A 108 -14.73 7.10 6.74
C GLU A 108 -14.31 5.63 6.86
N THR A 109 -15.28 4.71 6.84
CA THR A 109 -15.01 3.27 6.88
C THR A 109 -14.21 2.83 5.65
N ALA A 110 -14.58 3.28 4.45
CA ALA A 110 -13.87 2.97 3.22
C ALA A 110 -12.41 3.47 3.24
N MET A 111 -12.16 4.66 3.78
CA MET A 111 -10.80 5.21 3.93
C MET A 111 -9.94 4.38 4.90
N ILE A 112 -10.51 3.94 6.03
CA ILE A 112 -9.81 3.06 6.99
C ILE A 112 -9.50 1.70 6.37
N VAL A 113 -10.49 1.09 5.70
CA VAL A 113 -10.32 -0.21 5.03
C VAL A 113 -9.32 -0.10 3.88
N ALA A 114 -9.32 1.00 3.13
CA ALA A 114 -8.33 1.27 2.09
C ALA A 114 -6.90 1.40 2.67
N GLY A 115 -6.73 2.12 3.78
CA GLY A 115 -5.45 2.22 4.48
C GLY A 115 -4.93 0.86 4.98
N LEU A 116 -5.83 0.02 5.51
CA LEU A 116 -5.50 -1.35 5.90
C LEU A 116 -5.12 -2.22 4.69
N ALA A 117 -5.92 -2.19 3.62
CA ALA A 117 -5.67 -2.96 2.40
C ALA A 117 -4.32 -2.59 1.77
N PHE A 118 -4.02 -1.29 1.68
CA PHE A 118 -2.72 -0.78 1.25
C PHE A 118 -1.58 -1.40 2.06
N ALA A 119 -1.66 -1.31 3.39
CA ALA A 119 -0.60 -1.77 4.27
C ALA A 119 -0.39 -3.29 4.20
N LEU A 120 -1.48 -4.06 4.12
CA LEU A 120 -1.42 -5.53 4.02
C LEU A 120 -0.78 -5.98 2.70
N VAL A 121 -1.19 -5.39 1.57
CA VAL A 121 -0.63 -5.73 0.26
C VAL A 121 0.84 -5.31 0.17
N TYR A 122 1.17 -4.11 0.65
CA TYR A 122 2.57 -3.68 0.71
C TYR A 122 3.43 -4.61 1.58
N TRP A 123 2.93 -5.02 2.75
CA TRP A 123 3.63 -5.94 3.63
C TRP A 123 3.87 -7.30 2.97
N LEU A 124 2.84 -7.83 2.29
CA LEU A 124 2.89 -9.12 1.60
C LEU A 124 3.92 -9.14 0.47
N VAL A 125 4.05 -8.04 -0.29
CA VAL A 125 4.93 -7.97 -1.45
C VAL A 125 6.36 -7.56 -1.08
N ALA A 126 6.51 -6.59 -0.16
CA ALA A 126 7.79 -5.95 0.11
C ALA A 126 8.14 -5.84 1.61
N GLY A 127 7.16 -5.58 2.48
CA GLY A 127 7.40 -5.25 3.89
C GLY A 127 7.88 -6.42 4.77
N HIS A 128 7.54 -7.67 4.45
CA HIS A 128 7.97 -8.84 5.23
C HIS A 128 9.50 -9.04 5.23
N GLY A 129 10.20 -8.46 4.25
CA GLY A 129 11.65 -8.55 4.07
C GLY A 129 12.46 -7.44 4.77
N ALA A 130 11.81 -6.48 5.44
CA ALA A 130 12.47 -5.30 6.01
C ALA A 130 13.65 -5.65 6.93
N GLY A 131 14.80 -4.97 6.76
CA GLY A 131 15.99 -5.09 7.59
C GLY A 131 16.82 -6.38 7.41
N THR A 132 16.48 -7.24 6.45
CA THR A 132 17.23 -8.49 6.17
C THR A 132 18.70 -8.26 5.80
N TRP A 133 19.05 -7.09 5.25
CA TRP A 133 20.44 -6.73 4.95
C TRP A 133 21.32 -6.61 6.20
N ARG A 134 20.75 -6.22 7.35
CA ARG A 134 21.49 -6.13 8.64
C ARG A 134 21.91 -7.50 9.14
N ARG A 135 21.02 -8.49 9.06
CA ARG A 135 21.33 -9.87 9.49
C ARG A 135 22.45 -10.50 8.66
N ARG A 136 22.48 -10.22 7.35
CA ARG A 136 23.57 -10.71 6.48
C ARG A 136 24.93 -10.10 6.83
N ARG A 137 24.99 -8.82 7.21
CA ARG A 137 26.25 -8.19 7.65
C ARG A 137 26.76 -8.76 8.98
N ALA A 138 25.86 -9.02 9.92
CA ALA A 138 26.21 -9.57 11.24
C ALA A 138 26.69 -11.04 11.19
N ALA A 139 26.34 -11.79 10.15
CA ALA A 139 26.70 -13.21 10.01
C ALA A 139 28.12 -13.47 9.48
N THR A 140 28.94 -12.43 9.27
CA THR A 140 30.34 -12.60 8.88
C THR A 140 31.11 -13.16 10.07
N PRO A 141 31.68 -14.38 10.01
CA PRO A 141 32.38 -14.97 11.15
C PRO A 141 33.60 -14.11 11.52
N PRO A 142 33.96 -14.00 12.81
CA PRO A 142 35.22 -13.37 13.20
C PRO A 142 36.41 -14.12 12.57
N PRO A 143 37.50 -13.42 12.20
CA PRO A 143 38.68 -14.07 11.65
C PRO A 143 39.25 -15.10 12.66
N PRO A 144 39.82 -16.22 12.19
CA PRO A 144 40.46 -17.19 13.07
C PRO A 144 41.55 -16.48 13.89
N ARG A 145 41.53 -16.68 15.21
CA ARG A 145 42.59 -16.17 16.11
C ARG A 145 43.88 -16.97 15.86
N PRO A 146 45.06 -16.32 15.86
CA PRO A 146 46.35 -16.99 15.70
C PRO A 146 46.68 -17.91 16.88
#